data_AF-A0A5K3FIP6-F1
#
_entry.id   AF-A0A5K3FIP6-F1
#
_cell.length_a   1.000
_cell.length_b   1.000
_cell.length_c   1.000
_cell.angle_alpha   90.00
_cell.angle_beta   90.00
_cell.angle_gamma   90.00
#
_symmetry.space_group_name_H-M   'P 1'
#
loop_
_entity.id
_entity.type
_entity.pdbx_description
1 polymer ?
#
loop_
_entity_poly.entity_id
_entity_poly.type
_entity_poly.pdbx_seq_one_letter_code
_entity_poly.pdbx_strand_id
1 'polypeptide(L)'
;MFVIQVASVIFIFVNQKKFTCCGGFNYTDWKTVPASCCANAILPCTNPYPVGCGEAIFEVFRPYLISMGIVSLVMAILEIVAVFSACILAKKSDQSKTSI
;
A
#
# COMPACT_ATOMS: atom_id res chain seq x y z
N MET A 1 -13.60 0.47 -3.77
CA MET A 1 -12.88 1.76 -3.70
C MET A 1 -11.74 1.73 -2.65
N PHE A 2 -10.97 0.63 -2.58
CA PHE A 2 -9.79 0.46 -1.71
C PHE A 2 -8.45 0.60 -2.47
N VAL A 3 -8.51 0.46 -3.79
CA VAL A 3 -7.34 0.45 -4.69
C VAL A 3 -6.56 1.77 -4.68
N ILE A 4 -7.22 2.88 -4.29
CA ILE A 4 -6.64 4.22 -4.32
C ILE A 4 -5.69 4.45 -3.12
N GLN A 5 -5.92 3.80 -1.97
CA GLN A 5 -5.03 3.92 -0.81
C GLN A 5 -3.74 3.10 -0.99
N VAL A 6 -3.84 1.90 -1.60
CA VAL A 6 -2.71 0.97 -1.77
C VAL A 6 -1.73 1.45 -2.85
N ALA A 7 -2.21 2.15 -3.89
CA ALA A 7 -1.35 2.75 -4.91
C ALA A 7 -0.35 3.77 -4.30
N SER A 8 -0.71 4.42 -3.19
CA SER A 8 0.20 5.33 -2.46
C SER A 8 1.29 4.57 -1.70
N VAL A 9 1.06 3.31 -1.34
CA VAL A 9 2.00 2.44 -0.61
C VAL A 9 3.08 1.86 -1.54
N ILE A 10 2.74 1.59 -2.80
CA ILE A 10 3.73 1.18 -3.82
C ILE A 10 4.72 2.32 -4.13
N PHE A 11 4.25 3.57 -4.08
CA PHE A 11 5.10 4.76 -4.30
C PHE A 11 6.22 4.91 -3.25
N ILE A 12 6.05 4.28 -2.08
CA ILE A 12 6.99 4.35 -0.96
C ILE A 12 8.21 3.43 -1.20
N PHE A 13 8.02 2.27 -1.84
CA PHE A 13 9.11 1.33 -2.17
C PHE A 13 10.21 1.92 -3.07
N VAL A 14 9.90 2.96 -3.86
CA VAL A 14 10.82 3.50 -4.88
C VAL A 14 11.48 4.81 -4.44
N ASN A 15 10.94 5.52 -3.44
CA ASN A 15 11.42 6.84 -3.04
C ASN A 15 12.50 6.79 -1.93
N GLN A 16 13.69 6.28 -2.28
CA GLN A 16 14.85 6.18 -1.38
C GLN A 16 15.19 7.50 -0.66
N LYS A 17 15.03 8.64 -1.35
CA LYS A 17 15.25 9.98 -0.77
C LYS A 17 14.22 10.36 0.30
N LYS A 18 12.95 9.95 0.15
CA LYS A 18 11.88 10.32 1.08
C LYS A 18 11.95 9.53 2.39
N PHE A 19 12.37 8.27 2.30
CA PHE A 19 12.46 7.35 3.44
C PHE A 19 13.87 7.26 4.02
N THR A 20 14.80 8.08 3.52
CA THR A 20 16.20 8.10 3.96
C THR A 20 16.78 6.69 4.06
N CYS A 21 16.58 5.89 3.02
CA CYS A 21 16.91 4.47 2.97
C CYS A 21 17.64 4.13 1.67
N CYS A 22 18.40 3.04 1.66
CA CYS A 22 19.12 2.58 0.47
C CYS A 22 19.02 1.07 0.26
N GLY A 23 18.67 0.68 -0.97
CA GLY A 23 18.43 -0.71 -1.33
C GLY A 23 17.17 -1.29 -0.68
N GLY A 24 16.92 -2.59 -0.90
CA GLY A 24 15.82 -3.31 -0.26
C GLY A 24 16.18 -3.65 1.19
N PHE A 25 17.34 -4.29 1.38
CA PHE A 25 17.92 -4.61 2.68
C PHE A 25 19.06 -3.68 3.05
N ASN A 26 19.93 -3.32 2.09
CA ASN A 26 21.04 -2.41 2.32
C ASN A 26 21.59 -1.81 1.01
N TYR A 27 22.50 -0.83 1.09
CA TYR A 27 23.15 -0.22 -0.06
C TYR A 27 23.93 -1.23 -0.93
N THR A 28 24.33 -2.37 -0.37
CA THR A 28 25.00 -3.47 -1.07
C THR A 28 24.13 -4.16 -2.13
N ASP A 29 22.81 -3.94 -2.10
CA ASP A 29 21.90 -4.40 -3.15
C ASP A 29 22.22 -3.73 -4.50
N TRP A 30 22.93 -2.60 -4.46
CA TRP A 30 23.39 -1.89 -5.64
C TRP A 30 24.85 -2.24 -5.97
N LYS A 31 25.10 -2.60 -7.23
CA LYS A 31 26.48 -2.68 -7.77
C LYS A 31 27.15 -1.30 -7.80
N THR A 32 26.35 -0.27 -8.12
CA THR A 32 26.74 1.15 -8.08
C THR A 32 25.65 1.90 -7.34
N VAL A 33 25.98 2.45 -6.16
CA VAL A 33 25.01 3.15 -5.32
C VAL A 33 24.45 4.37 -6.05
N PRO A 34 23.12 4.48 -6.22
CA PRO A 34 22.51 5.61 -6.90
C PRO A 34 22.54 6.86 -6.02
N ALA A 35 22.52 8.04 -6.65
CA ALA A 35 22.46 9.33 -5.95
C ALA A 35 21.26 9.45 -4.98
N SER A 36 20.15 8.77 -5.27
CA SER A 36 18.95 8.74 -4.42
C SER A 36 19.17 8.17 -3.02
N CYS A 37 20.22 7.37 -2.83
CA CYS A 37 20.62 6.80 -1.53
C CYS A 37 21.38 7.78 -0.63
N CYS A 38 21.54 9.04 -1.03
CA CYS A 38 22.51 9.95 -0.44
C CYS A 38 21.85 11.32 -0.24
N ALA A 39 22.08 11.95 0.91
CA ALA A 39 21.41 13.20 1.30
C ALA A 39 21.53 14.31 0.25
N ASN A 40 22.70 14.44 -0.36
CA ASN A 40 22.99 15.51 -1.33
C ASN A 40 22.73 15.08 -2.79
N ALA A 41 22.38 13.82 -3.05
CA ALA A 41 22.27 13.27 -4.41
C ALA A 41 23.52 13.49 -5.30
N ILE A 42 24.71 13.49 -4.70
CA ILE A 42 25.99 13.67 -5.39
C ILE A 42 26.67 12.30 -5.57
N LEU A 43 27.25 12.07 -6.75
CA LEU A 43 28.09 10.93 -7.08
C LEU A 43 29.58 11.33 -7.06
N PRO A 44 30.50 10.47 -6.62
CA PRO A 44 30.25 9.16 -6.00
C PRO A 44 29.66 9.33 -4.59
N CYS A 45 28.69 8.49 -4.25
CA CYS A 45 28.08 8.53 -2.93
C CYS A 45 29.02 7.92 -1.89
N THR A 46 29.59 8.77 -1.03
CA THR A 46 30.51 8.33 0.03
C THR A 46 29.80 7.84 1.28
N ASN A 47 28.58 8.33 1.54
CA ASN A 47 27.81 8.02 2.73
C ASN A 47 26.35 7.68 2.38
N PRO A 48 26.07 6.44 1.95
CA PRO A 48 24.71 5.99 1.69
C PRO A 48 23.91 5.85 2.99
N TYR A 49 22.59 5.92 2.89
CA TYR A 49 21.72 5.62 4.02
C TYR A 49 21.96 4.18 4.52
N PRO A 50 22.14 3.98 5.84
CA PRO A 50 22.50 2.67 6.40
C PRO A 50 21.33 1.70 6.51
N VAL A 51 20.09 2.22 6.43
CA VAL A 51 18.86 1.42 6.57
C VAL A 51 18.35 0.98 5.20
N GLY A 52 17.92 -0.27 5.12
CA GLY A 52 17.21 -0.80 3.96
C GLY A 52 15.82 -0.18 3.83
N CYS A 53 15.36 0.02 2.60
CA CYS A 53 14.02 0.57 2.40
C CYS A 53 12.93 -0.39 2.87
N GLY A 54 13.14 -1.71 2.86
CA GLY A 54 12.18 -2.66 3.42
C GLY A 54 11.90 -2.39 4.90
N GLU A 55 12.96 -2.17 5.68
CA GLU A 55 12.87 -1.87 7.11
C GLU A 55 12.32 -0.47 7.37
N ALA A 56 12.84 0.56 6.70
CA ALA A 56 12.38 1.94 6.87
C ALA A 56 10.89 2.10 6.57
N ILE A 57 10.39 1.39 5.55
CA ILE A 57 8.99 1.37 5.18
C ILE A 57 8.17 0.62 6.22
N PHE A 58 8.63 -0.56 6.64
CA PHE A 58 7.95 -1.33 7.65
C PHE A 58 7.72 -0.53 8.94
N GLU A 59 8.73 0.21 9.41
CA GLU A 59 8.62 1.07 10.59
C GLU A 59 7.60 2.21 10.40
N VAL A 60 7.53 2.80 9.21
CA VAL A 60 6.49 3.81 8.89
C VAL A 60 5.09 3.21 8.92
N PHE A 61 4.92 1.97 8.44
CA PHE A 61 3.62 1.31 8.38
C PHE A 61 3.20 0.66 9.70
N ARG A 62 4.15 0.22 10.52
CA ARG A 62 3.94 -0.49 11.78
C ARG A 62 2.81 0.09 12.66
N PRO A 63 2.74 1.41 12.93
CA PRO A 63 1.65 1.97 13.75
C PRO A 63 0.29 1.96 13.05
N TYR A 64 0.24 1.96 11.72
CA TYR A 64 -1.00 2.00 10.94
C TYR A 64 -1.56 0.61 10.61
N LEU A 65 -0.76 -0.46 10.67
CA LEU A 65 -1.19 -1.82 10.31
C LEU A 65 -2.47 -2.25 11.03
N ILE A 66 -2.56 -1.97 12.34
CA ILE A 66 -3.74 -2.32 13.13
C ILE A 66 -4.97 -1.51 12.70
N SER A 67 -4.80 -0.20 12.51
CA SER A 67 -5.88 0.69 12.06
C SER A 67 -6.40 0.28 10.67
N MET A 68 -5.49 0.00 9.73
CA MET A 68 -5.83 -0.46 8.39
C MET A 68 -6.55 -1.81 8.41
N GLY A 69 -6.19 -2.71 9.32
CA GLY A 69 -6.86 -3.99 9.52
C GLY A 69 -8.31 -3.85 10.02
N ILE A 70 -8.57 -2.91 10.92
CA ILE A 70 -9.93 -2.64 11.41
C ILE A 70 -10.79 -2.04 10.28
N VAL A 71 -10.25 -1.07 9.55
CA VAL A 71 -10.96 -0.42 8.44
C VAL A 71 -11.29 -1.41 7.33
N SER A 72 -10.36 -2.30 6.97
CA SER A 72 -10.60 -3.33 5.95
C SER A 72 -11.67 -4.33 6.39
N LEU A 73 -11.69 -4.72 7.67
CA LEU A 73 -12.71 -5.63 8.21
C LEU A 73 -14.11 -5.01 8.15
N VAL A 74 -14.27 -3.76 8.59
CA VAL A 74 -15.57 -3.05 8.54
C VAL A 74 -16.07 -2.97 7.10
N MET A 75 -15.18 -2.67 6.16
CA MET A 75 -15.54 -2.57 4.75
C MET A 75 -15.90 -3.92 4.14
N ALA A 76 -15.22 -5.00 4.50
CA ALA A 76 -15.60 -6.34 4.06
C ALA A 76 -17.05 -6.69 4.50
N ILE A 77 -17.43 -6.31 5.72
CA ILE A 77 -18.81 -6.50 6.22
C ILE A 77 -19.81 -5.68 5.40
N LEU A 78 -19.50 -4.41 5.11
CA LEU A 78 -20.36 -3.55 4.29
C LEU A 78 -20.55 -4.09 2.86
N GLU A 79 -19.49 -4.62 2.27
CA GLU A 79 -19.55 -5.24 0.94
C GLU A 79 -20.44 -6.48 0.93
N ILE A 80 -20.34 -7.33 1.97
CA ILE A 80 -21.20 -8.51 2.12
C ILE A 80 -22.67 -8.09 2.23
N VAL A 81 -23.00 -7.12 3.08
CA VAL A 81 -24.36 -6.60 3.24
C VAL A 81 -24.90 -6.00 1.93
N ALA A 82 -24.06 -5.29 1.18
CA ALA A 82 -24.42 -4.74 -0.12
C ALA A 82 -24.77 -5.85 -1.14
N VAL A 83 -23.97 -6.92 -1.21
CA VAL A 83 -24.26 -8.07 -2.09
C VAL A 83 -25.56 -8.76 -1.68
N PHE A 84 -25.77 -9.03 -0.39
CA PHE A 84 -27.00 -9.68 0.09
C PHE A 84 -28.25 -8.86 -0.25
N SER A 85 -28.22 -7.55 -0.02
CA SER A 85 -29.34 -6.66 -0.34
C SER A 85 -29.61 -6.58 -1.85
N ALA A 86 -28.56 -6.54 -2.68
CA ALA A 86 -28.70 -6.59 -4.13
C ALA A 86 -29.35 -7.90 -4.61
N CYS A 87 -28.95 -9.04 -4.05
CA CYS A 87 -29.55 -10.34 -4.40
C CYS A 87 -31.04 -10.42 -4.03
N ILE A 88 -31.43 -9.90 -2.87
CA ILE A 88 -32.84 -9.85 -2.45
C ILE A 88 -33.65 -8.98 -3.40
N LEU A 89 -33.13 -7.80 -3.76
CA LEU A 89 -33.82 -6.86 -4.64
C LEU A 89 -33.97 -7.42 -6.07
N ALA A 90 -32.92 -8.06 -6.60
CA ALA A 90 -32.97 -8.70 -7.91
C ALA A 90 -34.07 -9.77 -7.97
N LYS A 91 -34.16 -10.63 -6.95
CA LYS A 91 -35.22 -11.65 -6.88
C LYS A 91 -36.63 -11.04 -6.85
N LYS A 92 -36.82 -9.94 -6.13
CA LYS A 92 -38.12 -9.21 -6.10
C LYS A 92 -38.46 -8.60 -7.46
N SER A 93 -37.47 -8.06 -8.18
CA SER A 93 -37.67 -7.46 -9.50
C SER A 93 -38.04 -8.48 -10.58
N ASP A 94 -37.54 -9.71 -10.47
CA ASP A 94 -37.84 -10.82 -11.39
C ASP A 94 -39.28 -11.32 -11.21
N GLN A 95 -39.71 -11.52 -9.96
CA GLN A 95 -41.08 -11.94 -9.63
C GLN A 95 -42.15 -10.93 -10.08
N SER A 96 -41.81 -9.64 -10.14
CA SER A 96 -42.72 -8.61 -10.64
C SER A 96 -43.02 -8.74 -12.14
N LYS A 97 -42.18 -9.44 -12.91
CA LYS A 97 -42.38 -9.63 -14.35
C LYS A 97 -43.19 -10.89 -14.68
N THR A 98 -43.30 -11.84 -13.75
CA THR A 98 -44.05 -13.10 -13.95
C THR A 98 -45.53 -13.00 -13.51
N SER A 99 -45.96 -11.85 -12.98
CA SER A 99 -47.36 -11.58 -12.57
C SER A 99 -48.13 -10.64 -13.51
N ILE A 100 -47.61 -10.39 -14.72
CA ILE A 100 -48.31 -9.70 -15.82
C ILE A 100 -48.43 -10.67 -17.00
#